data_AF-A0A535TM35-F1
#
_entry.id   AF-A0A535TM35-F1
#
_cell.length_a   1.000
_cell.length_b   1.000
_cell.length_c   1.000
_cell.angle_alpha   90.00
_cell.angle_beta   90.00
_cell.angle_gamma   90.00
#
_symmetry.space_group_name_H-M   'P 1'
#
loop_
_entity.id
_entity.type
_entity.pdbx_description
1 polymer ?
#
loop_
_entity_poly.entity_id
_entity_poly.type
_entity_poly.pdbx_seq_one_letter_code
_entity_poly.pdbx_strand_id
1 'polypeptide(L)'
;MTLLQNPYFIVPLIAWAIAQASKVIIDSVVLHRFSVRRLATAGGMPSSHSALVVSLTTIVGRLQGVQSALFAVCLIFSTVVMYDATGVRRAAGQQAIIINRLLDDLFIAHRGI
;
A
#
# COMPACT_ATOMS: atom_id res chain seq x y z
N MET A 1 -7.36 -23.32 -19.66
CA MET A 1 -6.36 -22.55 -18.88
C MET A 1 -7.03 -22.03 -17.63
N THR A 2 -6.48 -22.33 -16.46
CA THR A 2 -7.01 -21.82 -15.19
C THR A 2 -6.48 -20.41 -14.92
N LEU A 3 -7.19 -19.59 -14.15
CA LEU A 3 -6.75 -18.24 -13.75
C LEU A 3 -5.35 -18.24 -13.10
N LEU A 4 -5.02 -19.31 -12.40
CA LEU A 4 -3.72 -19.50 -11.74
C LEU A 4 -2.55 -19.69 -12.72
N GLN A 5 -2.82 -20.08 -13.97
CA GLN A 5 -1.81 -20.20 -15.02
C GLN A 5 -1.59 -18.88 -15.78
N ASN A 6 -2.44 -17.86 -15.56
CA ASN A 6 -2.34 -16.61 -16.27
C ASN A 6 -1.25 -15.70 -15.65
N PRO A 7 -0.17 -15.36 -16.38
CA PRO A 7 0.91 -14.52 -15.86
C PRO A 7 0.43 -13.12 -15.43
N TYR A 8 -0.60 -12.58 -16.09
CA TYR A 8 -1.20 -11.28 -15.76
C TYR A 8 -1.96 -11.31 -14.43
N PHE A 9 -2.28 -12.49 -13.89
CA PHE A 9 -2.96 -12.65 -12.61
C PHE A 9 -2.00 -13.14 -11.51
N ILE A 10 -1.21 -14.17 -11.80
CA ILE A 10 -0.35 -14.80 -10.78
C ILE A 10 0.82 -13.91 -10.35
N VAL A 11 1.42 -13.14 -11.28
CA VAL A 11 2.54 -12.25 -10.96
C VAL A 11 2.08 -11.12 -10.02
N PRO A 12 0.98 -10.39 -10.30
CA PRO A 12 0.47 -9.41 -9.35
C PRO A 12 0.06 -9.99 -7.99
N LEU A 13 -0.52 -11.19 -7.98
CA LEU A 13 -0.93 -11.85 -6.74
C LEU A 13 0.28 -12.20 -5.86
N ILE A 14 1.37 -12.72 -6.46
CA ILE A 14 2.62 -13.00 -5.75
C ILE A 14 3.25 -11.69 -5.25
N ALA A 15 3.32 -10.65 -6.07
CA ALA A 15 3.86 -9.35 -5.65
C ALA A 15 3.08 -8.75 -4.47
N TRP A 16 1.75 -8.86 -4.49
CA TRP A 16 0.89 -8.49 -3.38
C TRP A 16 1.17 -9.31 -2.13
N ALA A 17 1.29 -10.63 -2.25
CA ALA A 17 1.58 -11.52 -1.13
C ALA A 17 2.94 -11.21 -0.49
N ILE A 18 3.96 -10.95 -1.30
CA ILE A 18 5.29 -10.51 -0.84
C ILE A 18 5.17 -9.19 -0.08
N ALA A 19 4.46 -8.19 -0.63
CA ALA A 19 4.29 -6.90 0.04
C ALA A 19 3.61 -7.03 1.41
N GLN A 20 2.59 -7.90 1.52
CA GLN A 20 1.93 -8.17 2.79
C GLN A 20 2.83 -8.91 3.78
N ALA A 21 3.58 -9.91 3.33
CA ALA A 21 4.55 -10.62 4.16
C ALA A 21 5.65 -9.69 4.68
N SER A 22 6.20 -8.83 3.81
CA SER A 22 7.19 -7.82 4.20
C SER A 22 6.63 -6.85 5.24
N LYS A 23 5.36 -6.45 5.14
CA LYS A 23 4.73 -5.59 6.15
C LYS A 23 4.75 -6.24 7.54
N VAL A 24 4.41 -7.53 7.63
CA VAL A 24 4.42 -8.27 8.91
C VAL A 24 5.83 -8.34 9.50
N ILE A 25 6.83 -8.60 8.66
CA ILE A 25 8.23 -8.70 9.09
C ILE A 25 8.71 -7.34 9.60
N ILE A 26 8.47 -6.27 8.84
CA ILE A 26 8.88 -4.91 9.22
C ILE A 26 8.20 -4.50 10.53
N ASP A 27 6.90 -4.72 10.68
CA ASP A 27 6.19 -4.41 11.92
C ASP A 27 6.74 -5.24 13.10
N SER A 28 7.04 -6.52 12.88
CA SER A 28 7.60 -7.38 13.93
C SER A 28 8.98 -6.90 14.39
N VAL A 29 9.84 -6.52 13.45
CA VAL A 29 11.24 -6.16 13.74
C VAL A 29 11.35 -4.73 14.27
N VAL A 30 10.62 -3.79 13.66
CA VAL A 30 10.73 -2.35 13.97
C VAL A 30 9.87 -1.96 15.17
N LEU A 31 8.67 -2.54 15.31
CA LEU A 31 7.74 -2.16 16.38
C LEU A 31 7.76 -3.12 17.57
N HIS A 32 8.57 -4.18 17.53
CA HIS A 32 8.66 -5.27 18.54
C HIS A 32 7.30 -5.80 19.01
N ARG A 33 6.25 -5.65 18.18
CA ARG A 33 4.88 -6.03 18.49
C ARG A 33 4.34 -6.87 17.33
N PHE A 34 4.41 -8.18 17.49
CA PHE A 34 3.75 -9.13 16.60
C PHE A 34 2.23 -8.89 16.69
N SER A 35 1.65 -8.31 15.64
CA SER A 35 0.20 -8.10 15.57
C SER A 35 -0.31 -8.62 14.24
N VAL A 36 -0.81 -9.86 14.25
CA VAL A 36 -1.48 -10.48 13.09
C VAL A 36 -2.69 -9.66 12.64
N ARG A 37 -3.30 -8.91 13.57
CA ARG A 37 -4.40 -7.97 13.31
C ARG A 37 -4.03 -6.85 12.33
N ARG A 38 -2.74 -6.53 12.18
CA ARG A 38 -2.27 -5.52 11.21
C ARG A 38 -2.18 -5.99 9.76
N LEU A 39 -2.23 -7.30 9.50
CA LEU A 39 -2.39 -7.83 8.13
C LEU A 39 -3.68 -7.34 7.47
N ALA A 40 -4.73 -7.11 8.27
CA ALA A 40 -6.02 -6.63 7.80
C ALA A 40 -6.20 -5.10 7.89
N THR A 41 -5.23 -4.37 8.47
CA THR A 41 -5.33 -2.90 8.54
C THR A 41 -4.83 -2.25 7.25
N ALA A 42 -5.61 -1.30 6.73
CA ALA A 42 -5.32 -0.57 5.49
C ALA A 42 -4.09 0.37 5.55
N GLY A 43 -3.35 0.39 6.67
CA GLY A 43 -2.15 1.22 6.88
C GLY A 43 -0.83 0.44 6.79
N GLY A 44 0.29 1.17 6.73
CA GLY A 44 1.66 0.60 6.77
C GLY A 44 2.43 0.64 5.45
N MET A 45 3.73 0.35 5.53
CA MET A 45 4.67 0.24 4.41
C MET A 45 5.27 -1.19 4.38
N PRO A 46 5.51 -1.80 3.21
CA PRO A 46 5.28 -1.30 1.85
C PRO A 46 3.80 -1.34 1.42
N SER A 47 3.47 -0.60 0.35
CA SER A 47 2.10 -0.52 -0.20
C SER A 47 1.76 -1.74 -1.05
N SER A 48 0.82 -2.56 -0.58
CA SER A 48 0.35 -3.76 -1.31
C SER A 48 -0.47 -3.42 -2.57
N HIS A 49 -1.24 -2.32 -2.55
CA HIS A 49 -1.96 -1.83 -3.74
C HIS A 49 -0.99 -1.41 -4.84
N SER A 50 0.07 -0.66 -4.48
CA SER A 50 1.10 -0.24 -5.43
C SER A 50 1.87 -1.44 -5.98
N ALA A 51 2.24 -2.39 -5.14
CA ALA A 51 2.92 -3.62 -5.58
C ALA A 51 2.09 -4.41 -6.61
N LEU A 52 0.77 -4.51 -6.40
CA LEU A 52 -0.14 -5.24 -7.28
C LEU A 52 -0.24 -4.57 -8.66
N VAL A 53 -0.52 -3.26 -8.71
CA VAL A 53 -0.75 -2.57 -9.99
C VAL A 53 0.55 -2.35 -10.78
N VAL A 54 1.67 -2.07 -10.10
CA VAL A 54 2.98 -1.88 -10.76
C VAL A 54 3.49 -3.19 -11.33
N SER A 55 3.33 -4.32 -10.62
CA SER A 55 3.71 -5.62 -11.15
C SER A 55 2.84 -6.04 -12.34
N LEU A 56 1.53 -5.71 -12.33
CA LEU A 56 0.65 -5.89 -13.49
C LEU A 56 1.16 -5.09 -14.70
N THR A 57 1.45 -3.80 -14.51
CA THR A 57 2.00 -2.96 -15.58
C THR A 57 3.32 -3.49 -16.10
N THR A 58 4.19 -3.97 -15.21
CA THR A 58 5.48 -4.55 -15.56
C THR A 58 5.32 -5.82 -16.41
N ILE A 59 4.45 -6.75 -16.01
CA ILE A 59 4.26 -7.99 -16.76
C ILE A 59 3.55 -7.75 -18.11
N VAL A 60 2.61 -6.79 -18.16
CA VAL A 60 1.98 -6.36 -19.41
C VAL A 60 3.01 -5.73 -20.34
N GLY A 61 3.86 -4.82 -19.84
CA GLY A 61 4.92 -4.20 -20.64
C GLY A 61 5.93 -5.23 -21.16
N ARG A 62 6.23 -6.26 -20.37
CA ARG A 62 7.14 -7.36 -20.75
C ARG A 62 6.53 -8.30 -21.80
N LEU A 63 5.25 -8.66 -21.68
CA LEU A 63 4.63 -9.68 -22.54
C LEU A 63 3.89 -9.11 -23.76
N GLN A 64 3.32 -7.92 -23.65
CA GLN A 64 2.54 -7.26 -24.70
C GLN A 64 3.30 -6.07 -25.33
N GLY A 65 4.43 -5.68 -24.75
CA GLY A 65 5.23 -4.55 -25.20
C GLY A 65 4.71 -3.20 -24.67
N VAL A 66 5.65 -2.27 -24.48
CA VAL A 66 5.37 -0.93 -23.95
C VAL A 66 4.60 -0.03 -24.93
N GLN A 67 4.53 -0.41 -26.22
CA GLN A 67 3.75 0.31 -27.23
C GLN A 67 2.29 -0.17 -27.31
N SER A 68 1.91 -1.21 -26.56
CA SER A 68 0.55 -1.74 -26.60
C SER A 68 -0.44 -0.81 -25.88
N ALA A 69 -1.66 -0.74 -26.41
CA ALA A 69 -2.74 -0.02 -25.74
C ALA A 69 -3.01 -0.56 -24.33
N LEU A 70 -2.85 -1.87 -24.12
CA LEU A 70 -3.02 -2.49 -22.80
C LEU A 70 -1.96 -2.01 -21.80
N PHE A 71 -0.71 -1.86 -22.21
CA PHE A 71 0.33 -1.27 -21.37
C PHE A 71 -0.01 0.17 -20.97
N ALA A 72 -0.45 1.00 -21.92
CA ALA A 72 -0.85 2.37 -21.64
C ALA A 72 -2.00 2.44 -20.61
N VAL A 73 -3.01 1.59 -20.76
CA VAL A 73 -4.12 1.47 -19.80
C VAL A 73 -3.61 1.05 -18.42
N CYS A 74 -2.77 0.01 -18.33
CA CYS A 74 -2.21 -0.45 -17.06
C CYS A 74 -1.34 0.60 -16.37
N LEU A 75 -0.55 1.35 -17.15
CA LEU A 75 0.32 2.41 -16.64
C LEU A 75 -0.48 3.59 -16.07
N ILE A 76 -1.50 4.05 -16.80
CA ILE A 76 -2.41 5.11 -16.33
C ILE A 76 -3.14 4.63 -15.08
N PHE A 77 -3.71 3.42 -15.13
CA PHE A 77 -4.39 2.81 -13.98
C PHE A 77 -3.49 2.73 -12.74
N SER A 78 -2.25 2.27 -12.90
CA SER A 78 -1.28 2.19 -11.81
C SER A 78 -0.96 3.56 -11.24
N THR A 79 -0.80 4.57 -12.10
CA THR A 79 -0.56 5.95 -11.68
C THR A 79 -1.71 6.49 -10.84
N VAL A 80 -2.96 6.29 -11.27
CA VAL A 80 -4.15 6.71 -10.52
C VAL A 80 -4.23 6.04 -9.16
N VAL A 81 -4.04 4.71 -9.10
CA VAL A 81 -4.06 3.95 -7.84
C VAL A 81 -2.94 4.42 -6.90
N MET A 82 -1.74 4.67 -7.41
CA MET A 82 -0.63 5.19 -6.61
C MET A 82 -0.91 6.61 -6.10
N TYR A 83 -1.50 7.47 -6.92
CA TYR A 83 -1.84 8.84 -6.54
C TYR A 83 -2.90 8.85 -5.43
N ASP A 84 -3.98 8.09 -5.59
CA ASP A 84 -5.05 8.00 -4.61
C ASP A 84 -4.57 7.39 -3.28
N ALA A 85 -3.84 6.27 -3.34
CA ALA A 85 -3.27 5.65 -2.15
C ALA A 85 -2.30 6.57 -1.39
N THR A 86 -1.58 7.45 -2.10
CA THR A 86 -0.72 8.47 -1.49
C THR A 86 -1.55 9.61 -0.89
N GLY A 87 -2.59 10.06 -1.59
CA GLY A 87 -3.50 11.11 -1.13
C GLY A 87 -4.20 10.71 0.18
N VAL A 88 -4.79 9.51 0.22
CA VAL A 88 -5.41 8.96 1.43
C VAL A 88 -4.40 8.84 2.57
N ARG A 89 -3.20 8.32 2.30
CA ARG A 89 -2.14 8.20 3.33
C ARG A 89 -1.70 9.57 3.87
N ARG A 90 -1.60 10.59 3.01
CA ARG A 90 -1.25 11.95 3.41
C ARG A 90 -2.35 12.59 4.26
N ALA A 91 -3.62 12.46 3.86
CA ALA A 91 -4.74 12.99 4.61
C ALA A 91 -4.85 12.37 6.00
N ALA A 92 -4.74 11.04 6.09
CA ALA A 92 -4.74 10.32 7.38
C ALA A 92 -3.55 10.74 8.26
N GLY A 93 -2.36 10.94 7.68
CA GLY A 93 -1.19 11.44 8.41
C GLY A 93 -1.39 12.86 8.95
N GLN A 94 -1.96 13.76 8.16
CA GLN A 94 -2.29 15.12 8.61
C GLN A 94 -3.34 15.12 9.73
N GLN A 95 -4.38 14.29 9.62
CA GLN A 95 -5.38 14.13 10.67
C GLN A 95 -4.75 13.62 11.98
N ALA A 96 -3.87 12.61 11.90
CA ALA A 96 -3.18 12.10 13.07
C ALA A 96 -2.32 13.17 13.77
N ILE A 97 -1.62 14.02 13.02
CA ILE A 97 -0.84 15.13 13.56
C ILE A 97 -1.75 16.12 14.31
N ILE A 98 -2.89 16.50 13.73
CA ILE A 98 -3.83 17.44 14.36
C ILE A 98 -4.42 16.83 15.63
N ILE A 99 -4.83 15.56 15.60
CA ILE A 99 -5.36 14.85 16.77
C ILE A 99 -4.33 14.80 17.91
N ASN A 100 -3.07 14.48 17.60
CA ASN A 100 -2.02 14.45 18.61
C ASN A 100 -1.82 15.82 19.27
N ARG A 101 -1.82 16.91 18.49
CA ARG A 101 -1.72 18.28 19.02
C ARG A 101 -2.91 18.63 19.93
N LEU A 102 -4.13 18.31 19.50
CA LEU A 102 -5.33 18.55 20.31
C LEU A 102 -5.28 17.77 21.63
N LEU A 103 -4.78 16.53 21.62
CA LEU A 103 -4.59 15.75 22.84
C LEU A 103 -3.55 16.39 23.76
N ASP A 104 -2.40 16.82 23.22
CA ASP A 104 -1.36 17.49 23.99
C ASP A 104 -1.88 18.79 24.65
N ASP A 105 -2.60 19.63 23.89
CA ASP A 105 -3.23 20.86 24.40
C ASP A 105 -4.25 20.56 25.51
N LEU A 106 -5.07 19.52 25.34
CA LEU A 106 -6.02 19.05 26.35
C LEU A 106 -5.31 18.56 27.62
N PHE A 107 -4.22 17.80 27.49
CA PHE A 107 -3.46 17.30 28.63
C PHE A 107 -2.78 18.43 29.41
N ILE A 108 -2.28 19.47 28.72
CA ILE A 108 -1.72 20.67 29.35
C ILE A 108 -2.84 21.40 30.11
N ALA A 109 -3.96 21.68 29.46
CA ALA A 109 -5.09 22.41 30.07
C ALA A 109 -5.66 21.71 31.32
N HIS A 110 -5.73 20.37 31.32
CA HIS A 110 -6.27 19.60 32.45
C HIS A 110 -5.27 19.42 33.62
N ARG A 111 -3.96 19.63 33.40
CA ARG A 111 -2.94 19.52 34.46
C ARG A 111 -2.63 20.83 35.18
N GLY A 112 -3.24 21.95 34.80
CA GLY A 112 -3.13 23.22 35.54
C GLY A 112 -1.69 23.76 35.66
N ILE A 113 -0.87 23.55 34.64
CA ILE A 113 0.40 24.27 34.44
C ILE A 113 0.17 25.36 33.41
#